data_AF-A0A7K3PMX4-F1
#
_entry.id   AF-A0A7K3PMX4-F1
#
_cell.length_a   1.000
_cell.length_b   1.000
_cell.length_c   1.000
_cell.angle_alpha   90.00
_cell.angle_beta   90.00
_cell.angle_gamma   90.00
#
_symmetry.space_group_name_H-M   'P 1'
#
loop_
_entity.id
_entity.type
_entity.pdbx_description
1 polymer ?
#
loop_
_entity_poly.entity_id
_entity_poly.type
_entity_poly.pdbx_seq_one_letter_code
_entity_poly.pdbx_strand_id
1 'polypeptide(L)'
;APAVALLGGAAVVATAALTEFGGPWPLAAALVYLLTSALAVARPLKGALDWLVPPFFRAAEYLTVLVLAAKADVNGALPAAFGLVAAVAYHHYDTVYRIRGDAGAPPQWLVRTIGGHEGRTLAICVLAVLLTAPQFKFALTVLAVAVALVVLVESIRFWVAAHKVGAPAVHDEGEPA
;
A
#
# COMPACT_ATOMS: atom_id res chain seq x y z
N ALA A 1 -8.26 -14.21 10.94
CA ALA A 1 -7.71 -13.26 9.97
C ALA A 1 -6.49 -12.48 10.49
N PRO A 2 -6.54 -11.75 11.63
CA PRO A 2 -5.49 -10.81 12.01
C PRO A 2 -4.12 -11.46 12.27
N ALA A 3 -4.08 -12.63 12.92
CA ALA A 3 -2.82 -13.35 13.14
C ALA A 3 -2.13 -13.75 11.83
N VAL A 4 -2.90 -14.19 10.82
CA VAL A 4 -2.37 -14.57 9.51
C VAL A 4 -1.82 -13.35 8.76
N ALA A 5 -2.57 -12.24 8.79
CA ALA A 5 -2.12 -10.96 8.21
C ALA A 5 -0.84 -10.45 8.89
N LEU A 6 -0.77 -10.51 10.23
CA LEU A 6 0.39 -10.12 11.00
C LEU A 6 1.60 -10.99 10.69
N LEU A 7 1.45 -12.31 10.71
CA LEU A 7 2.57 -13.24 10.49
C LEU A 7 3.15 -13.11 9.08
N GLY A 8 2.29 -13.03 8.05
CA GLY A 8 2.73 -12.81 6.68
C GLY A 8 3.43 -11.46 6.50
N GLY A 9 2.82 -10.40 7.03
CA GLY A 9 3.39 -9.05 6.98
C GLY A 9 4.72 -8.92 7.74
N ALA A 10 4.79 -9.50 8.94
CA ALA A 10 6.01 -9.52 9.74
C ALA A 10 7.13 -10.32 9.06
N ALA A 11 6.81 -11.43 8.37
CA ALA A 11 7.81 -12.22 7.67
C ALA A 11 8.49 -11.43 6.53
N VAL A 12 7.71 -10.70 5.72
CA VAL A 12 8.28 -9.91 4.62
C VAL A 12 9.09 -8.70 5.14
N VAL A 13 8.61 -8.02 6.18
CA VAL A 13 9.34 -6.91 6.81
C VAL A 13 10.62 -7.40 7.49
N ALA A 14 10.56 -8.51 8.24
CA ALA A 14 11.71 -9.06 8.95
C ALA A 14 12.78 -9.55 7.98
N THR A 15 12.41 -10.24 6.89
CA THR A 15 13.39 -10.66 5.87
C THR A 15 13.98 -9.46 5.13
N ALA A 16 13.19 -8.45 4.77
CA ALA A 16 13.71 -7.20 4.21
C ALA A 16 14.72 -6.52 5.16
N ALA A 17 14.45 -6.49 6.46
CA ALA A 17 15.32 -5.83 7.44
C ALA A 17 16.60 -6.61 7.73
N LEU A 18 16.47 -7.92 7.94
CA LEU A 18 17.52 -8.77 8.49
C LEU A 18 18.41 -9.44 7.42
N THR A 19 18.06 -9.37 6.14
CA THR A 19 18.84 -10.01 5.05
C THR A 19 19.33 -8.99 4.03
N GLU A 20 20.40 -9.30 3.32
CA GLU A 20 21.05 -8.36 2.39
C GLU A 20 20.14 -7.89 1.24
N PHE A 21 20.36 -6.64 0.81
CA PHE A 21 19.70 -6.12 -0.39
C PHE A 21 20.09 -6.97 -1.62
N GLY A 22 19.13 -7.26 -2.49
CA GLY A 22 19.32 -8.18 -3.62
C GLY A 22 19.24 -9.67 -3.27
N GLY A 23 19.14 -10.03 -1.98
CA GLY A 23 18.96 -11.41 -1.53
C GLY A 23 17.57 -11.98 -1.86
N PRO A 24 17.42 -13.32 -1.94
CA PRO A 24 16.16 -13.96 -2.31
C PRO A 24 15.11 -13.99 -1.19
N TRP A 25 15.50 -13.74 0.06
CA TRP A 25 14.64 -13.93 1.23
C TRP A 25 13.43 -12.98 1.28
N PRO A 26 13.57 -11.67 1.01
CA PRO A 26 12.40 -10.77 0.97
C PRO A 26 11.41 -11.19 -0.12
N LEU A 27 11.89 -11.68 -1.27
CA LEU A 27 11.05 -12.19 -2.35
C LEU A 27 10.29 -13.44 -1.94
N ALA A 28 10.97 -14.42 -1.33
CA ALA A 28 10.32 -15.62 -0.83
C ALA A 28 9.25 -15.29 0.22
N ALA A 29 9.55 -14.38 1.14
CA ALA A 29 8.58 -13.91 2.14
C ALA A 29 7.44 -13.11 1.51
N ALA A 30 7.66 -12.34 0.44
CA ALA A 30 6.60 -11.64 -0.28
C ALA A 30 5.62 -12.60 -0.97
N LEU A 31 6.09 -13.75 -1.46
CA LEU A 31 5.20 -14.81 -1.96
C LEU A 31 4.37 -15.44 -0.83
N VAL A 32 4.96 -15.65 0.35
CA VAL A 32 4.22 -16.08 1.54
C VAL A 32 3.21 -15.01 1.96
N TYR A 33 3.59 -13.73 1.93
CA TYR A 33 2.72 -12.61 2.23
C TYR A 33 1.52 -12.54 1.27
N LEU A 34 1.74 -12.77 -0.03
CA LEU A 34 0.67 -12.85 -1.04
C LEU A 34 -0.37 -13.93 -0.70
N LEU A 35 0.08 -15.11 -0.29
CA LEU A 35 -0.82 -16.21 0.07
C LEU A 35 -1.54 -15.96 1.40
N THR A 36 -0.81 -15.43 2.38
CA THR A 36 -1.36 -15.16 3.73
C THR A 36 -2.31 -13.96 3.71
N SER A 37 -2.08 -12.94 2.89
CA SER A 37 -3.03 -11.84 2.71
C SER A 37 -4.35 -12.32 2.11
N ALA A 38 -4.28 -13.13 1.05
CA ALA A 38 -5.45 -13.77 0.46
C ALA A 38 -6.20 -14.64 1.48
N LEU A 39 -5.49 -15.46 2.26
CA LEU A 39 -6.09 -16.30 3.29
C LEU A 39 -6.74 -15.47 4.42
N ALA A 40 -6.13 -14.36 4.81
CA ALA A 40 -6.65 -13.51 5.88
C ALA A 40 -7.99 -12.86 5.51
N VAL A 41 -8.24 -12.60 4.22
CA VAL A 41 -9.52 -12.01 3.73
C VAL A 41 -10.46 -13.03 3.08
N ALA A 42 -10.13 -14.33 3.10
CA ALA A 42 -10.93 -15.38 2.48
C ALA A 42 -12.30 -15.62 3.14
N ARG A 43 -12.54 -15.05 4.33
CA ARG A 43 -13.81 -15.15 5.05
C ARG A 43 -14.28 -13.77 5.49
N PRO A 44 -15.59 -13.55 5.72
CA PRO A 44 -16.11 -12.30 6.26
C PRO A 44 -15.41 -11.90 7.56
N LEU A 45 -14.92 -10.65 7.61
CA LEU A 45 -14.23 -10.07 8.75
C LEU A 45 -15.24 -9.55 9.78
N LYS A 46 -15.62 -10.41 10.73
CA LYS A 46 -16.66 -10.13 11.75
C LYS A 46 -16.17 -10.31 13.19
N GLY A 47 -14.93 -10.75 13.39
CA GLY A 47 -14.33 -10.94 14.70
C GLY A 47 -13.91 -9.62 15.36
N ALA A 48 -13.83 -9.62 16.69
CA ALA A 48 -13.49 -8.43 17.49
C ALA A 48 -12.14 -7.80 17.17
N LEU A 49 -11.20 -8.57 16.59
CA LEU A 49 -9.87 -8.11 16.20
C LEU A 49 -9.68 -8.01 14.69
N ASP A 50 -10.70 -8.30 13.88
CA ASP A 50 -10.55 -8.31 12.42
C ASP A 50 -10.31 -6.91 11.83
N TRP A 51 -10.64 -5.85 12.59
CA TRP A 51 -10.29 -4.47 12.25
C TRP A 51 -8.78 -4.22 12.18
N LEU A 52 -7.95 -5.10 12.76
CA LEU A 52 -6.49 -5.04 12.67
C LEU A 52 -5.94 -5.51 11.31
N VAL A 53 -6.75 -6.17 10.48
CA VAL A 53 -6.27 -6.72 9.20
C VAL A 53 -5.79 -5.62 8.24
N PRO A 54 -6.55 -4.55 7.96
CA PRO A 54 -6.06 -3.44 7.13
C PRO A 54 -4.78 -2.76 7.65
N PRO A 55 -4.64 -2.37 8.94
CA PRO A 55 -3.41 -1.74 9.41
C PRO A 55 -2.20 -2.68 9.35
N PHE A 56 -2.34 -3.99 9.55
CA PHE A 56 -1.23 -4.93 9.36
C PHE A 56 -0.79 -5.01 7.90
N PHE A 57 -1.71 -5.02 6.94
CA PHE A 57 -1.35 -4.98 5.52
C PHE A 57 -0.64 -3.69 5.11
N ARG A 58 -1.11 -2.54 5.62
CA ARG A 58 -0.47 -1.24 5.40
C ARG A 58 0.94 -1.20 5.98
N ALA A 59 1.10 -1.64 7.23
CA ALA A 59 2.40 -1.68 7.88
C ALA A 59 3.38 -2.60 7.13
N ALA A 60 2.91 -3.78 6.71
CA ALA A 60 3.72 -4.72 5.93
C ALA A 60 4.24 -4.11 4.63
N GLU A 61 3.37 -3.47 3.85
CA GLU A 61 3.75 -2.81 2.60
C GLU A 61 4.73 -1.66 2.85
N TYR A 62 4.36 -0.72 3.73
CA TYR A 62 5.13 0.52 3.91
C TYR A 62 6.52 0.24 4.47
N LEU A 63 6.61 -0.63 5.47
CA LEU A 63 7.88 -0.99 6.08
C LEU A 63 8.77 -1.75 5.10
N THR A 64 8.22 -2.69 4.32
CA THR A 64 9.01 -3.41 3.30
C THR A 64 9.60 -2.45 2.27
N VAL A 65 8.79 -1.53 1.74
CA VAL A 65 9.22 -0.52 0.76
C VAL A 65 10.32 0.38 1.34
N LEU A 66 10.13 0.92 2.55
CA LEU A 66 11.08 1.82 3.18
C LEU A 66 12.39 1.12 3.56
N VAL A 67 12.30 -0.10 4.10
CA VAL A 67 13.48 -0.89 4.48
C VAL A 67 14.31 -1.25 3.27
N LEU A 68 13.71 -1.79 2.19
CA LEU A 68 14.47 -2.11 0.98
C LEU A 68 15.10 -0.87 0.33
N ALA A 69 14.41 0.27 0.37
CA ALA A 69 14.97 1.54 -0.11
C ALA A 69 16.12 2.07 0.75
N ALA A 70 16.04 1.91 2.07
CA ALA A 70 17.15 2.23 2.97
C ALA A 70 18.36 1.32 2.70
N LYS A 71 18.13 0.02 2.54
CA LYS A 71 19.20 -0.97 2.30
C LYS A 71 19.82 -0.89 0.91
N ALA A 72 19.14 -0.30 -0.07
CA ALA A 72 19.72 -0.01 -1.37
C ALA A 72 20.89 0.99 -1.26
N ASP A 73 20.96 1.77 -0.18
CA ASP A 73 22.07 2.68 0.16
C ASP A 73 22.47 3.64 -0.99
N VAL A 74 21.47 4.14 -1.72
CA VAL A 74 21.66 5.13 -2.79
C VAL A 74 20.81 6.37 -2.54
N ASN A 75 21.45 7.54 -2.66
CA ASN A 75 20.79 8.83 -2.53
C ASN A 75 19.54 8.93 -3.43
N GLY A 76 18.42 9.30 -2.81
CA GLY A 76 17.12 9.42 -3.48
C GLY A 76 16.24 8.17 -3.45
N ALA A 77 16.75 7.00 -3.05
CA ALA A 77 15.93 5.79 -2.90
C ALA A 77 14.85 5.96 -1.82
N LEU A 78 15.23 6.45 -0.64
CA LEU A 78 14.30 6.73 0.46
C LEU A 78 13.23 7.78 0.09
N PRO A 79 13.58 8.96 -0.48
CA PRO A 79 12.58 9.88 -1.00
C PRO A 79 11.62 9.27 -2.03
N ALA A 80 12.12 8.45 -2.96
CA ALA A 80 11.28 7.79 -3.96
C ALA A 80 10.30 6.79 -3.31
N ALA A 81 10.80 5.97 -2.38
CA ALA A 81 10.01 5.04 -1.58
C ALA A 81 8.95 5.76 -0.74
N PHE A 82 9.32 6.88 -0.11
CA PHE A 82 8.38 7.71 0.64
C PHE A 82 7.31 8.32 -0.25
N GLY A 83 7.65 8.73 -1.48
CA GLY A 83 6.69 9.18 -2.48
C GLY A 83 5.67 8.09 -2.83
N LEU A 84 6.11 6.84 -3.00
CA LEU A 84 5.21 5.70 -3.21
C LEU A 84 4.29 5.48 -2.00
N VAL A 85 4.85 5.46 -0.78
CA VAL A 85 4.08 5.33 0.46
C VAL A 85 3.06 6.46 0.60
N ALA A 86 3.42 7.70 0.27
CA ALA A 86 2.51 8.84 0.31
C ALA A 86 1.36 8.69 -0.70
N ALA A 87 1.63 8.25 -1.92
CA ALA A 87 0.60 8.01 -2.93
C ALA A 87 -0.40 6.91 -2.49
N VAL A 88 0.12 5.83 -1.91
CA VAL A 88 -0.70 4.73 -1.38
C VAL A 88 -1.47 5.16 -0.13
N ALA A 89 -0.84 5.93 0.76
CA ALA A 89 -1.49 6.47 1.95
C ALA A 89 -2.63 7.44 1.57
N TYR A 90 -2.42 8.28 0.55
CA TYR A 90 -3.48 9.13 0.00
C TYR A 90 -4.64 8.28 -0.52
N HIS A 91 -4.39 7.20 -1.27
CA HIS A 91 -5.46 6.30 -1.73
C HIS A 91 -6.24 5.68 -0.57
N HIS A 92 -5.54 5.26 0.49
CA HIS A 92 -6.19 4.74 1.70
C HIS A 92 -7.04 5.80 2.39
N TYR A 93 -6.56 7.05 2.44
CA TYR A 93 -7.27 8.16 3.04
C TYR A 93 -8.53 8.53 2.24
N ASP A 94 -8.40 8.61 0.92
CA ASP A 94 -9.52 8.82 0.00
C ASP A 94 -10.60 7.74 0.18
N THR A 95 -10.21 6.47 0.27
CA THR A 95 -11.13 5.36 0.56
C THR A 95 -11.92 5.58 1.86
N VAL A 96 -11.24 5.99 2.94
CA VAL A 96 -11.87 6.26 4.23
C VAL A 96 -12.87 7.41 4.12
N TYR A 97 -12.53 8.48 3.40
CA TYR A 97 -13.41 9.63 3.23
C TYR A 97 -14.66 9.30 2.41
N ARG A 98 -14.53 8.52 1.35
CA ARG A 98 -15.70 8.11 0.56
C ARG A 98 -16.65 7.24 1.37
N ILE A 99 -16.12 6.29 2.17
CA ILE A 99 -16.94 5.43 3.03
C ILE A 99 -17.62 6.26 4.14
N ARG A 100 -16.88 7.19 4.77
CA ARG A 100 -17.46 8.07 5.80
C ARG A 100 -18.54 9.00 5.27
N GLY A 101 -18.38 9.49 4.04
CA GLY A 101 -19.37 10.33 3.36
C GLY A 101 -20.50 9.57 2.66
N ASP A 102 -20.68 8.27 2.95
CA ASP A 102 -21.67 7.38 2.31
C ASP A 102 -21.62 7.39 0.76
N ALA A 103 -20.44 7.69 0.21
CA ALA A 103 -20.20 7.80 -1.23
C ALA A 103 -19.70 6.47 -1.85
N GLY A 104 -19.63 5.42 -1.05
CA GLY A 104 -19.19 4.08 -1.44
C GLY A 104 -17.67 3.85 -1.41
N ALA A 105 -17.24 2.66 -1.81
CA ALA A 105 -15.83 2.31 -1.91
C ALA A 105 -15.25 2.66 -3.30
N PRO A 106 -13.93 2.89 -3.42
CA PRO A 106 -13.29 3.04 -4.73
C PRO A 106 -13.55 1.84 -5.65
N PRO A 107 -13.59 2.06 -6.97
CA PRO A 107 -13.89 1.00 -7.91
C PRO A 107 -12.80 -0.07 -7.92
N GLN A 108 -13.19 -1.34 -8.04
CA GLN A 108 -12.24 -2.47 -7.97
C GLN A 108 -11.13 -2.41 -9.03
N TRP A 109 -11.40 -1.82 -10.19
CA TRP A 109 -10.38 -1.66 -11.23
C TRP A 109 -9.21 -0.81 -10.74
N LEU A 110 -9.46 0.21 -9.90
CA LEU A 110 -8.41 1.10 -9.39
C LEU A 110 -7.42 0.29 -8.55
N VAL A 111 -7.92 -0.48 -7.58
CA VAL A 111 -7.11 -1.34 -6.70
C VAL A 111 -6.29 -2.36 -7.51
N ARG A 112 -6.90 -2.97 -8.53
CA ARG A 112 -6.24 -3.93 -9.42
C ARG A 112 -5.15 -3.26 -10.26
N THR A 113 -5.41 -2.08 -10.82
CA THR A 113 -4.44 -1.33 -11.64
C THR A 113 -3.22 -0.93 -10.85
N ILE A 114 -3.40 -0.51 -9.59
CA ILE A 114 -2.26 -0.18 -8.71
C ILE A 114 -1.69 -1.40 -7.99
N GLY A 115 -2.13 -2.62 -8.32
CA GLY A 115 -1.55 -3.89 -7.87
C GLY A 115 -1.87 -4.34 -6.44
N GLY A 116 -2.77 -3.66 -5.72
CA GLY A 116 -3.03 -3.97 -4.30
C GLY A 116 -1.78 -3.84 -3.42
N HIS A 117 -1.91 -4.14 -2.12
CA HIS A 117 -0.77 -4.05 -1.20
C HIS A 117 0.19 -5.23 -1.40
N GLU A 118 -0.38 -6.41 -1.65
CA GLU A 118 0.31 -7.67 -1.86
C GLU A 118 1.10 -7.69 -3.18
N GLY A 119 0.49 -7.21 -4.28
CA GLY A 119 1.14 -7.18 -5.58
C GLY A 119 2.23 -6.11 -5.66
N ARG A 120 2.02 -4.91 -5.09
CA ARG A 120 3.09 -3.90 -4.99
C ARG A 120 4.24 -4.37 -4.12
N THR A 121 3.96 -4.98 -2.96
CA THR A 121 5.02 -5.53 -2.10
C THR A 121 5.85 -6.58 -2.83
N LEU A 122 5.19 -7.50 -3.55
CA LEU A 122 5.86 -8.51 -4.37
C LEU A 122 6.70 -7.86 -5.48
N ALA A 123 6.14 -6.91 -6.22
CA ALA A 123 6.85 -6.21 -7.30
C ALA A 123 8.11 -5.51 -6.78
N ILE A 124 8.03 -4.83 -5.62
CA ILE A 124 9.18 -4.19 -5.00
C ILE A 124 10.26 -5.20 -4.60
N CYS A 125 9.88 -6.36 -4.05
CA CYS A 125 10.85 -7.41 -3.72
C CYS A 125 11.50 -8.00 -4.97
N VAL A 126 10.74 -8.21 -6.05
CA VAL A 126 11.27 -8.65 -7.35
C VAL A 126 12.26 -7.61 -7.90
N LEU A 127 11.90 -6.33 -7.89
CA LEU A 127 12.77 -5.25 -8.35
C LEU A 127 14.06 -5.16 -7.53
N ALA A 128 13.98 -5.33 -6.21
CA ALA A 128 15.15 -5.33 -5.33
C ALA A 128 16.13 -6.48 -5.64
N VAL A 129 15.62 -7.63 -6.08
CA VAL A 129 16.45 -8.78 -6.49
C VAL A 129 17.06 -8.58 -7.88
N LEU A 130 16.28 -8.04 -8.83
CA LEU A 130 16.68 -8.01 -10.24
C LEU A 130 17.49 -6.76 -10.64
N LEU A 131 17.39 -5.67 -9.87
CA LEU A 131 17.97 -4.38 -10.24
C LEU A 131 19.16 -4.01 -9.36
N THR A 132 20.11 -3.27 -9.96
CA THR A 132 21.13 -2.56 -9.17
C THR A 132 20.48 -1.46 -8.34
N ALA A 133 21.11 -1.03 -7.24
CA ALA A 133 20.54 0.01 -6.37
C ALA A 133 20.15 1.32 -7.10
N PRO A 134 20.93 1.86 -8.06
CA PRO A 134 20.51 3.03 -8.84
C PRO A 134 19.28 2.78 -9.73
N GLN A 135 19.18 1.59 -10.33
CA GLN A 135 18.01 1.18 -11.13
C GLN A 135 16.79 0.96 -10.24
N PHE A 136 16.97 0.37 -9.06
CA PHE A 136 15.92 0.19 -8.06
C PHE A 136 15.33 1.53 -7.60
N LYS A 137 16.17 2.52 -7.30
CA LYS A 137 15.73 3.90 -7.05
C LYS A 137 14.87 4.44 -8.21
N PHE A 138 15.35 4.30 -9.44
CA PHE A 138 14.61 4.78 -10.61
C PHE A 138 13.25 4.08 -10.74
N ALA A 139 13.21 2.76 -10.53
CA ALA A 139 11.97 1.98 -10.55
C ALA A 139 11.00 2.42 -9.45
N LEU A 140 11.48 2.69 -8.22
CA LEU A 140 10.67 3.25 -7.14
C LEU A 140 10.06 4.59 -7.54
N THR A 141 10.83 5.50 -8.15
CA THR A 141 10.31 6.79 -8.61
C THR A 141 9.22 6.62 -9.66
N VAL A 142 9.45 5.76 -10.66
CA VAL A 142 8.46 5.48 -11.71
C VAL A 142 7.18 4.90 -11.10
N LEU A 143 7.31 3.93 -10.18
CA LEU A 143 6.16 3.32 -9.53
C LEU A 143 5.39 4.34 -8.67
N ALA A 144 6.10 5.17 -7.90
CA ALA A 144 5.51 6.24 -7.10
C ALA A 144 4.67 7.20 -7.97
N VAL A 145 5.26 7.68 -9.08
CA VAL A 145 4.58 8.59 -10.02
C VAL A 145 3.38 7.90 -10.68
N ALA A 146 3.54 6.67 -11.15
CA ALA A 146 2.47 5.93 -11.80
C ALA A 146 1.28 5.70 -10.85
N VAL A 147 1.54 5.24 -9.62
CA VAL A 147 0.50 5.05 -8.60
C VAL A 147 -0.15 6.38 -8.24
N ALA A 148 0.63 7.44 -8.01
CA ALA A 148 0.11 8.76 -7.70
C ALA A 148 -0.81 9.29 -8.80
N LEU A 149 -0.39 9.20 -10.07
CA LEU A 149 -1.20 9.67 -11.20
C LEU A 149 -2.53 8.91 -11.30
N VAL A 150 -2.49 7.56 -11.23
CA VAL A 150 -3.71 6.75 -11.34
C VAL A 150 -4.68 7.07 -10.20
N VAL A 151 -4.18 7.14 -8.96
CA VAL A 151 -4.99 7.42 -7.77
C VAL A 151 -5.54 8.86 -7.79
N LEU A 152 -4.69 9.85 -8.07
CA LEU A 152 -5.11 11.25 -8.05
C LEU A 152 -6.11 11.56 -9.18
N VAL A 153 -5.88 11.03 -10.38
CA VAL A 153 -6.81 11.23 -11.50
C VAL A 153 -8.17 10.63 -11.19
N GLU A 154 -8.22 9.41 -10.64
CA GLU A 154 -9.50 8.79 -10.25
C GLU A 154 -10.17 9.56 -9.12
N SER A 155 -9.41 9.94 -8.08
CA SER A 155 -9.90 10.72 -6.93
C SER A 155 -10.49 12.06 -7.35
N ILE A 156 -9.75 12.84 -8.14
CA ILE A 156 -10.22 14.14 -8.63
C ILE A 156 -11.48 13.97 -9.47
N ARG A 157 -11.50 13.00 -10.40
CA ARG A 157 -12.67 12.74 -11.24
C ARG A 157 -13.90 12.39 -10.40
N PHE A 158 -13.73 11.53 -9.41
CA PHE A 158 -14.80 11.11 -8.52
C PHE A 158 -15.36 12.29 -7.71
N TRP A 159 -14.51 13.01 -6.98
CA TRP A 159 -14.97 14.09 -6.10
C TRP A 159 -15.58 15.26 -6.88
N VAL A 160 -15.05 15.57 -8.06
CA VAL A 160 -15.66 16.57 -8.95
C VAL A 160 -17.04 16.12 -9.43
N ALA A 161 -17.23 14.85 -9.75
CA ALA A 161 -18.54 14.32 -10.15
C ALA A 161 -19.53 14.27 -8.98
N ALA A 162 -19.09 13.79 -7.81
CA ALA A 162 -19.90 13.71 -6.60
C ALA A 162 -20.40 15.10 -6.15
N HIS A 163 -19.52 16.11 -6.18
CA HIS A 163 -19.89 17.49 -5.88
C HIS A 163 -21.00 18.02 -6.81
N LYS A 164 -20.92 17.73 -8.12
CA LYS A 164 -21.94 18.16 -9.10
C LYS A 164 -23.33 17.53 -8.87
N VAL A 165 -23.39 16.37 -8.22
CA VAL A 165 -24.64 15.65 -7.92
C VAL A 165 -25.15 15.96 -6.50
N GLY A 166 -24.47 16.85 -5.76
CA GLY A 166 -24.91 17.30 -4.44
C GLY A 166 -24.58 16.34 -3.30
N ALA A 167 -23.58 15.47 -3.46
CA ALA A 167 -23.12 14.62 -2.36
C ALA A 167 -22.68 15.49 -1.18
N PRO A 168 -23.14 15.20 0.05
CA PRO A 168 -22.80 16.00 1.21
C PRO A 168 -21.30 15.86 1.47
N ALA A 169 -20.55 16.94 1.24
CA ALA A 169 -19.25 17.09 1.85
C ALA A 169 -19.50 17.31 3.35
N VAL A 170 -19.73 16.22 4.09
CA VAL A 170 -19.80 16.27 5.55
C VAL A 170 -18.42 16.68 6.04
N HIS A 171 -18.22 17.98 6.17
CA HIS A 171 -17.06 18.56 6.82
C HIS A 171 -17.29 18.45 8.32
N ASP A 172 -16.78 17.37 8.92
CA ASP A 172 -16.76 17.15 10.37
C ASP A 172 -15.68 18.03 11.05
N GLU A 173 -15.45 19.23 10.52
CA GLU A 173 -14.51 20.22 11.05
C GLU A 173 -15.25 21.33 11.82
N GLY A 174 -16.56 21.16 12.05
CA GLY A 174 -17.46 22.17 12.62
C GLY A 174 -17.80 22.01 14.11
N GLU A 175 -17.40 20.94 14.79
CA GLU A 175 -17.61 20.81 16.24
C GLU A 175 -16.31 21.12 17.01
N PRO A 176 -16.22 22.28 17.70
CA PRO A 176 -15.20 22.47 18.70
C PRO A 176 -15.46 21.50 19.86
N ALA A 177 -14.45 20.72 20.21
CA ALA A 177 -14.39 19.94 21.44
C ALA A 177 -14.45 20.83 22.69
#